data_AF-A0A8T1B211-F1
#
_entry.id   AF-A0A8T1B211-F1
#
_cell.length_a   1.000
_cell.length_b   1.000
_cell.length_c   1.000
_cell.angle_alpha   90.00
_cell.angle_beta   90.00
_cell.angle_gamma   90.00
#
_symmetry.space_group_name_H-M   'P 1'
#
loop_
_entity.id
_entity.type
_entity.pdbx_description
1 polymer ?
#
loop_
_entity_poly.entity_id
_entity_poly.type
_entity_poly.pdbx_seq_one_letter_code
_entity_poly.pdbx_strand_id
1 'polypeptide(L)'
;MPSYARYLAPRADIVHSPDFEAGCVRVLKGQAKHLIRAEMVALESFMVDPRAQDRATDEEQADASASFVERIQKRRRLDERQPY
;
A
#
# COMPACT_ATOMS: atom_id res chain seq x y z
N MET A 1 -19.33 -7.91 -0.70
CA MET A 1 -18.29 -7.89 0.36
C MET A 1 -17.40 -9.11 0.15
N PRO A 2 -16.09 -8.95 -0.09
CA PRO A 2 -15.16 -10.07 -0.17
C PRO A 2 -15.21 -10.88 1.14
N SER A 3 -15.27 -12.21 1.04
CA SER A 3 -15.22 -13.08 2.22
C SER A 3 -13.77 -13.23 2.67
N TYR A 4 -13.42 -12.62 3.80
CA TYR A 4 -12.10 -12.76 4.41
C TYR A 4 -11.88 -14.14 5.07
N ALA A 5 -12.89 -15.02 5.06
CA ALA A 5 -12.82 -16.35 5.65
C ALA A 5 -11.72 -17.24 5.03
N ARG A 6 -11.22 -16.91 3.82
CA ARG A 6 -10.07 -17.59 3.21
C ARG A 6 -8.71 -17.07 3.71
N TYR A 7 -8.66 -15.84 4.22
CA TYR A 7 -7.42 -15.18 4.65
C TYR A 7 -7.21 -15.26 6.15
N LEU A 8 -8.29 -15.34 6.92
CA LEU A 8 -8.26 -15.53 8.37
C LEU A 8 -9.03 -16.82 8.70
N ALA A 9 -8.34 -17.80 9.28
CA ALA A 9 -9.00 -18.96 9.83
C ALA A 9 -10.00 -18.52 10.92
N PRO A 10 -11.11 -19.25 11.15
CA PRO A 10 -12.08 -18.90 12.20
C PRO A 10 -11.48 -18.78 13.61
N ARG A 11 -10.29 -19.35 13.82
CA ARG A 11 -9.51 -19.29 15.07
C ARG A 11 -8.12 -18.71 14.85
N ALA A 12 -7.94 -17.89 13.81
CA ALA A 12 -6.69 -17.19 13.60
C ALA A 12 -6.36 -16.36 14.85
N ASP A 13 -5.12 -16.50 15.32
CA ASP A 13 -4.63 -15.69 16.43
C ASP A 13 -4.46 -14.26 15.94
N ILE A 14 -5.31 -13.36 16.41
CA ILE A 14 -5.21 -11.94 16.08
C ILE A 14 -4.24 -11.36 17.10
N VAL A 15 -3.00 -11.14 16.65
CA VAL A 15 -1.95 -10.57 17.50
C VAL A 15 -2.36 -9.14 17.87
N HIS A 16 -2.71 -8.95 19.15
CA HIS A 16 -2.94 -7.62 19.70
C HIS A 16 -1.61 -6.90 19.93
N SER A 17 -1.46 -5.74 19.30
CA SER A 17 -0.29 -4.89 19.45
C SER A 17 -0.74 -3.46 19.74
N PRO A 18 -0.83 -3.06 21.02
CA PRO A 18 -1.36 -1.76 21.41
C PRO A 18 -0.64 -0.58 20.75
N ASP A 19 0.68 -0.66 20.62
CA ASP A 19 1.49 0.39 19.99
C ASP A 19 1.22 0.48 18.47
N PHE A 20 1.08 -0.66 17.79
CA PHE A 20 0.69 -0.69 16.38
C PHE A 20 -0.69 -0.07 16.17
N GLU A 21 -1.69 -0.53 16.93
CA GLU A 21 -3.07 -0.08 16.83
C GLU A 21 -3.19 1.43 17.09
N ALA A 22 -2.56 1.93 18.16
CA ALA A 22 -2.58 3.34 18.52
C ALA A 22 -1.82 4.21 17.51
N GLY A 23 -0.68 3.70 17.00
CA GLY A 23 0.09 4.33 15.93
C GLY A 23 -0.72 4.47 14.64
N CYS A 24 -1.39 3.40 14.19
CA CYS A 24 -2.26 3.44 13.01
C CYS A 24 -3.36 4.50 13.15
N VAL A 25 -4.03 4.57 14.30
CA VAL A 25 -5.07 5.58 14.55
C VAL A 25 -4.49 7.00 14.45
N ARG A 26 -3.29 7.25 14.96
CA ARG A 26 -2.62 8.56 14.84
C ARG A 26 -2.28 8.91 13.40
N VAL A 27 -1.73 7.96 12.62
CA VAL A 27 -1.41 8.16 11.20
C VAL A 27 -2.68 8.48 10.41
N LEU A 28 -3.75 7.71 10.59
CA LEU A 28 -5.03 7.92 9.91
C LEU A 28 -5.71 9.24 10.28
N LYS A 29 -5.44 9.77 11.48
CA LYS A 29 -5.87 11.10 11.91
C LYS A 29 -4.97 12.25 11.39
N GLY A 30 -3.93 11.95 10.63
CA GLY A 30 -2.95 12.95 10.16
C GLY A 30 -2.00 13.44 11.26
N GLN A 31 -1.94 12.75 12.39
CA GLN A 31 -1.14 13.12 13.57
C GLN A 31 0.20 12.37 13.62
N ALA A 32 0.77 12.01 12.47
CA ALA A 32 2.01 11.25 12.38
C ALA A 32 3.20 11.90 13.12
N LYS A 33 3.20 13.24 13.24
CA LYS A 33 4.20 14.00 14.02
C LYS A 33 4.18 13.71 15.53
N HIS A 34 3.10 13.11 16.03
CA HIS A 34 2.91 12.78 17.45
C HIS A 34 3.10 11.28 17.76
N LEU A 35 3.65 10.49 16.81
CA LEU A 35 4.00 9.10 17.06
C LEU A 35 5.11 9.03 18.10
N ILE A 36 4.92 8.19 19.13
CA ILE A 36 5.99 7.87 20.08
C ILE A 36 6.93 6.82 19.48
N ARG A 37 8.10 6.64 20.08
CA ARG A 37 9.12 5.70 19.59
C ARG A 37 8.60 4.27 19.41
N ALA A 38 7.83 3.75 20.38
CA ALA A 38 7.30 2.40 20.33
C ALA A 38 6.37 2.18 19.12
N GLU A 39 5.50 3.15 18.84
CA GLU A 39 4.58 3.13 17.71
C GLU A 39 5.32 3.26 16.39
N MET A 40 6.32 4.15 16.33
CA MET A 40 7.14 4.31 15.14
C MET A 40 7.85 2.99 14.78
N VAL A 41 8.42 2.29 15.76
CA VAL A 41 9.04 0.97 15.56
C VAL A 41 7.99 -0.07 15.12
N ALA A 42 6.81 -0.06 15.73
CA ALA A 42 5.73 -0.98 15.36
C ALA A 42 5.21 -0.74 13.93
N LEU A 43 5.29 0.49 13.41
CA LEU A 43 4.85 0.87 12.07
C LEU A 43 5.97 0.82 11.02
N GLU A 44 7.23 0.68 11.42
CA GLU A 44 8.40 0.78 10.53
C GLU A 44 8.31 -0.15 9.32
N SER A 45 7.85 -1.39 9.52
CA SER A 45 7.68 -2.39 8.46
C SER A 45 6.58 -2.05 7.44
N PHE A 46 5.70 -1.11 7.77
CA PHE A 46 4.58 -0.66 6.91
C PHE A 46 4.84 0.72 6.30
N MET A 47 5.96 1.37 6.63
CA MET A 47 6.30 2.66 6.04
C MET A 47 6.67 2.47 4.57
N VAL A 48 5.98 3.19 3.69
CA VAL A 48 6.34 3.24 2.27
C VAL A 48 7.55 4.15 2.11
N ASP A 49 8.56 3.70 1.35
CA ASP A 49 9.66 4.58 0.94
C ASP A 49 9.05 5.74 0.12
N PRO A 50 9.23 7.01 0.53
CA PRO A 50 8.70 8.16 -0.18
C PRO A 50 9.03 8.13 -1.69
N ARG A 51 10.21 7.63 -2.06
CA ARG A 51 10.66 7.53 -3.46
C ARG A 51 9.90 6.46 -4.26
N ALA A 52 9.42 5.42 -3.59
CA ALA A 52 8.59 4.39 -4.20
C ALA A 52 7.13 4.88 -4.32
N GLN A 53 6.67 5.68 -3.37
CA GLN A 53 5.32 6.23 -3.38
C GLN A 53 5.11 7.25 -4.51
N ASP A 54 6.06 8.17 -4.69
CA ASP A 54 5.99 9.18 -5.75
C ASP A 54 5.91 8.52 -7.14
N ARG A 55 6.69 7.46 -7.37
CA ARG A 55 6.62 6.67 -8.62
C ARG A 55 5.27 6.01 -8.83
N ALA A 56 4.70 5.40 -7.79
CA ALA A 56 3.40 4.74 -7.89
C ALA A 56 2.28 5.74 -8.17
N THR A 57 2.29 6.90 -7.50
CA THR A 57 1.30 7.96 -7.73
C THR A 57 1.45 8.60 -9.11
N ASP A 58 2.68 8.84 -9.56
CA ASP A 58 2.94 9.40 -10.90
C ASP A 58 2.50 8.43 -12.00
N GLU A 59 2.78 7.13 -11.85
CA GLU A 59 2.35 6.11 -12.79
C GLU A 59 0.84 5.95 -12.85
N GLU A 60 0.16 5.97 -11.70
CA GLU A 60 -1.29 5.84 -11.62
C GLU A 60 -2.01 7.08 -12.15
N GLN A 61 -1.46 8.27 -11.90
CA GLN A 61 -1.99 9.53 -12.42
C GLN A 61 -1.75 9.69 -13.93
N ALA A 62 -0.60 9.21 -14.43
CA ALA A 62 -0.31 9.14 -15.87
C ALA A 62 -1.21 8.12 -16.57
N ASP A 63 -1.52 6.99 -15.94
CA ASP A 63 -2.38 5.95 -16.53
C ASP A 63 -3.87 6.30 -16.45
N ALA A 64 -4.28 7.12 -15.47
CA ALA A 64 -5.64 7.66 -15.36
C ALA A 64 -5.91 8.81 -16.36
N SER A 65 -4.89 9.55 -16.76
CA SER A 65 -5.00 10.64 -17.74
C SER A 65 -4.77 10.17 -19.19
N ALA A 66 -4.19 8.99 -19.39
CA ALA A 66 -3.95 8.43 -20.72
C ALA A 66 -5.25 8.01 -21.45
N SER A 67 -5.29 8.24 -22.76
CA SER A 67 -6.38 7.77 -23.61
C SER A 67 -6.45 6.25 -23.63
N PHE A 68 -7.65 5.67 -23.80
CA PHE A 68 -7.85 4.22 -23.89
C PHE A 68 -6.91 3.55 -24.91
N VAL A 69 -6.63 4.24 -26.03
CA VAL A 69 -5.71 3.76 -27.07
C VAL A 69 -4.26 3.74 -26.59
N GLU A 70 -3.81 4.78 -25.89
CA GLU A 70 -2.46 4.81 -25.30
C GLU A 70 -2.27 3.71 -24.26
N ARG A 71 -3.31 3.43 -23.47
CA ARG A 71 -3.30 2.36 -22.47
C ARG A 71 -3.23 0.96 -23.09
N ILE A 72 -3.83 0.75 -24.27
CA ILE A 72 -3.69 -0.48 -25.06
C ILE A 72 -2.27 -0.58 -25.65
N GLN A 73 -1.74 0.49 -26.22
CA GLN A 73 -0.40 0.50 -26.82
C GLN A 73 0.71 0.30 -25.79
N LYS A 74 0.60 0.94 -24.61
CA LYS A 74 1.56 0.78 -23.50
C LYS A 74 1.62 -0.66 -23.01
N ARG A 75 0.47 -1.33 -22.85
CA ARG A 75 0.40 -2.75 -22.46
C ARG A 75 1.09 -3.67 -23.47
N ARG A 76 0.86 -3.46 -24.77
CA ARG A 76 1.52 -4.23 -25.83
C ARG A 76 3.04 -4.10 -25.82
N ARG A 77 3.56 -2.88 -25.57
CA ARG A 77 5.02 -2.63 -25.49
C ARG A 77 5.67 -3.27 -24.26
N LEU A 78 4.91 -3.49 -23.18
CA LEU A 78 5.39 -4.17 -21.98
C LEU A 78 5.43 -5.69 -22.17
N ASP A 79 4.43 -6.27 -22.85
CA ASP A 79 4.42 -7.70 -23.22
C ASP A 79 5.56 -8.05 -24.19
N GLU A 80 5.88 -7.19 -25.16
CA GLU A 80 7.02 -7.40 -26.08
C GLU A 80 8.39 -7.29 -25.40
N ARG A 81 8.46 -6.72 -24.19
CA ARG A 81 9.72 -6.53 -23.43
C ARG A 81 10.05 -7.66 -22.46
N GLN A 82 9.19 -8.67 -22.31
CA GLN A 82 9.54 -9.90 -21.59
C GLN A 82 10.11 -10.91 -22.60
N PRO A 83 11.44 -11.16 -22.65
CA PRO A 83 11.93 -12.39 -23.25
C PRO A 83 11.49 -13.58 -22.38
N TYR A 84 11.16 -14.68 -23.06
CA TYR A 84 10.85 -15.99 -22.47
C TYR A 84 11.89 -16.45 -21.44
#